data_AF-A0A958QA42-F1
#
_entry.id   AF-A0A958QA42-F1
#
_cell.length_a   1.000
_cell.length_b   1.000
_cell.length_c   1.000
_cell.angle_alpha   90.00
_cell.angle_beta   90.00
_cell.angle_gamma   90.00
#
_symmetry.space_group_name_H-M   'P 1'
#
loop_
_entity.id
_entity.type
_entity.pdbx_description
1 polymer ?
#
loop_
_entity_poly.entity_id
_entity_poly.type
_entity_poly.pdbx_seq_one_letter_code
_entity_poly.pdbx_strand_id
1 'polypeptide(L)' 'CDAGTDFSEVLWSFVGGEPKVNRHKELKPVPAETKESKAMSKYLKQNGFTFVGPTICYAFMQACGLVNDHLVSCFRYEQV' A
#
# COMPACT_ATOMS: atom_id res chain seq x y z
N CYS A 1 16.58 -3.18 -24.23
CA CYS A 1 16.88 -2.20 -23.18
C CYS A 1 15.56 -1.56 -22.81
N ASP A 2 14.84 -2.16 -21.87
CA ASP A 2 13.49 -1.72 -21.55
C ASP A 2 13.59 -0.54 -20.59
N ALA A 3 13.69 0.66 -21.16
CA ALA A 3 13.71 1.93 -20.44
C ALA A 3 12.30 2.32 -19.95
N GLY A 4 11.61 1.38 -19.30
CA GLY A 4 10.39 1.65 -18.54
C GLY A 4 10.74 2.09 -17.12
N THR A 5 9.90 2.93 -16.51
CA THR A 5 9.99 3.24 -15.08
C THR A 5 9.98 1.95 -14.27
N ASP A 6 10.88 1.81 -13.30
CA ASP A 6 10.96 0.62 -12.46
C ASP A 6 9.64 0.42 -11.69
N PHE A 7 9.14 -0.82 -11.65
CA PHE A 7 7.84 -1.09 -11.05
C PHE A 7 7.82 -0.77 -9.55
N SER A 8 8.94 -0.97 -8.86
CA SER A 8 9.07 -0.61 -7.44
C SER A 8 8.95 0.90 -7.27
N GLU A 9 9.66 1.69 -8.08
CA GLU A 9 9.58 3.16 -8.04
C GLU A 9 8.14 3.66 -8.22
N VAL A 10 7.40 3.08 -9.18
CA VAL A 10 5.99 3.39 -9.39
C VAL A 10 5.16 3.05 -8.14
N LEU A 11 5.32 1.87 -7.55
CA LEU A 11 4.56 1.47 -6.37
C LEU A 11 4.84 2.38 -5.17
N TRP A 12 6.12 2.71 -4.92
CA TRP A 12 6.52 3.60 -3.84
C TRP A 12 6.06 5.05 -4.05
N SER A 13 5.86 5.48 -5.30
CA SER A 13 5.35 6.83 -5.61
C SER A 13 3.96 7.10 -5.01
N PHE A 14 3.12 6.07 -4.82
CA PHE A 14 1.79 6.22 -4.21
C PHE A 14 1.83 6.56 -2.72
N VAL A 15 2.96 6.34 -2.05
CA VAL A 15 3.18 6.69 -0.64
C VAL A 15 4.25 7.77 -0.45
N GLY A 16 4.72 8.39 -1.55
CA GLY A 16 5.73 9.44 -1.49
C GLY A 16 7.16 8.93 -1.26
N GLY A 17 7.44 7.66 -1.54
CA GLY A 17 8.77 7.08 -1.42
C GLY A 17 9.12 6.48 -0.05
N GLU A 18 8.26 6.69 0.97
CA GLU A 18 8.49 6.17 2.32
C GLU A 18 7.25 5.46 2.87
N PRO A 19 7.41 4.48 3.79
CA PRO A 19 6.27 3.80 4.40
C PRO A 19 5.34 4.78 5.14
N LYS A 20 4.04 4.63 4.92
CA LYS A 20 3.04 5.34 5.73
C LYS A 20 2.79 4.59 7.02
N VAL A 21 3.27 5.13 8.15
CA VAL A 21 3.10 4.52 9.47
C VAL A 21 1.82 5.04 10.13
N ASN A 22 0.82 4.17 10.29
CA ASN A 22 -0.41 4.49 11.01
C ASN A 22 -0.27 4.17 12.51
N ARG A 23 -1.24 4.59 13.33
CA ARG A 23 -1.24 4.39 14.79
C ARG A 23 -2.54 3.76 15.27
N HIS A 24 -2.92 2.64 14.64
CA HIS A 24 -4.15 1.94 14.99
C HIS A 24 -4.05 1.30 16.39
N LYS A 25 -5.00 1.63 17.26
CA LYS A 25 -5.10 1.01 18.60
C LYS A 25 -5.86 -0.31 18.58
N GLU A 26 -6.77 -0.45 17.61
CA GLU A 26 -7.68 -1.58 17.45
C GLU A 26 -7.82 -1.92 15.97
N LEU A 27 -8.19 -3.17 15.66
CA LEU A 27 -8.31 -3.66 14.29
C LEU A 27 -9.41 -2.95 13.49
N LYS A 28 -10.51 -2.60 14.16
CA LYS A 28 -11.45 -1.58 13.67
C LYS A 28 -11.06 -0.31 14.39
N PRO A 29 -10.74 0.80 13.71
CA PRO A 29 -11.25 1.22 12.41
C PRO A 29 -10.22 1.18 11.26
N VAL A 30 -9.34 0.16 11.16
CA VAL A 30 -8.44 0.05 10.00
C VAL A 30 -9.28 -0.01 8.72
N PRO A 31 -9.09 0.91 7.77
CA PRO A 31 -9.92 0.97 6.57
C PRO A 31 -9.61 -0.22 5.64
N ALA A 32 -10.60 -0.63 4.84
CA ALA A 32 -10.39 -1.64 3.80
C ALA A 32 -9.78 -1.07 2.51
N GLU A 33 -9.79 0.25 2.35
CA GLU A 33 -9.25 0.96 1.19
C GLU A 33 -8.85 2.39 1.57
N THR A 34 -7.92 2.98 0.82
CA THR A 34 -7.44 4.35 1.03
C THR A 34 -7.43 5.14 -0.28
N LYS A 35 -7.10 6.43 -0.21
CA LYS A 35 -6.96 7.25 -1.43
C LYS A 35 -5.82 6.73 -2.30
N GLU A 36 -4.73 6.31 -1.66
CA GLU A 36 -3.54 5.76 -2.25
C GLU A 36 -3.83 4.41 -2.91
N SER A 37 -4.58 3.52 -2.24
CA SER A 37 -4.93 2.22 -2.83
C SER A 37 -5.89 2.34 -4.01
N LYS A 38 -6.78 3.35 -4.00
CA LYS A 38 -7.63 3.70 -5.15
C LYS A 38 -6.80 4.21 -6.34
N ALA A 39 -5.80 5.05 -6.08
CA ALA A 39 -4.89 5.55 -7.10
C ALA A 39 -4.08 4.42 -7.74
N MET A 40 -3.51 3.54 -6.90
CA MET A 40 -2.78 2.35 -7.35
C MET A 40 -3.67 1.41 -8.17
N SER A 41 -4.87 1.10 -7.68
CA SER A 41 -5.85 0.27 -8.40
C SER A 41 -6.16 0.83 -9.78
N LYS A 42 -6.38 2.15 -9.88
CA LYS A 42 -6.63 2.81 -11.16
C LYS A 42 -5.44 2.69 -12.11
N TYR A 43 -4.24 2.98 -11.61
CA TYR A 43 -3.01 2.88 -12.40
C TYR A 43 -2.77 1.46 -12.91
N LEU A 44 -2.87 0.46 -12.05
CA LEU A 44 -2.63 -0.95 -12.41
C LEU A 44 -3.66 -1.43 -13.46
N LYS A 45 -4.94 -1.08 -13.30
CA LYS A 45 -5.98 -1.37 -14.31
C LYS A 45 -5.66 -0.75 -15.67
N GLN A 46 -5.19 0.50 -15.68
CA GLN A 46 -4.81 1.20 -16.91
C GLN A 46 -3.60 0.56 -17.61
N ASN A 47 -2.75 -0.12 -16.85
CA ASN A 47 -1.56 -0.83 -17.35
C ASN A 47 -1.81 -2.34 -17.56
N GLY A 48 -3.08 -2.76 -17.70
CA GLY A 48 -3.43 -4.12 -18.11
C GLY A 48 -3.47 -5.17 -16.99
N PHE A 49 -3.22 -4.78 -15.74
CA PHE A 49 -3.39 -5.70 -14.62
C PHE A 49 -4.87 -6.00 -14.37
N THR A 50 -5.17 -7.25 -14.03
CA THR A 50 -6.51 -7.71 -13.65
C THR A 50 -6.54 -8.06 -12.16
N PHE A 51 -7.74 -8.13 -11.58
CA PHE A 51 -7.93 -8.46 -10.16
C PHE A 51 -7.20 -7.52 -9.17
N VAL A 52 -7.05 -6.24 -9.55
CA VAL A 52 -6.38 -5.19 -8.77
C VAL A 52 -7.37 -4.15 -8.25
N GLY A 53 -8.40 -4.59 -7.50
CA GLY A 53 -9.36 -3.68 -6.86
C GLY A 53 -8.73 -2.86 -5.72
N PRO A 54 -9.31 -1.72 -5.30
CA PRO A 54 -8.72 -0.86 -4.24
C PRO A 54 -8.45 -1.58 -2.91
N THR A 55 -9.30 -2.53 -2.52
CA THR A 55 -9.08 -3.37 -1.33
C THR A 55 -7.90 -4.31 -1.50
N ILE A 56 -7.75 -4.93 -2.68
CA ILE A 56 -6.60 -5.80 -2.99
C ILE A 56 -5.31 -4.97 -3.00
N CYS A 57 -5.33 -3.78 -3.60
CA CYS A 57 -4.19 -2.87 -3.57
C CYS A 57 -3.85 -2.44 -2.14
N TYR A 58 -4.83 -2.16 -1.28
CA TYR A 58 -4.52 -1.78 0.11
C TYR A 58 -3.91 -2.94 0.90
N ALA A 59 -4.47 -4.14 0.75
CA ALA A 59 -3.90 -5.35 1.35
C ALA A 59 -2.47 -5.62 0.85
N PHE A 60 -2.21 -5.40 -0.44
CA PHE A 60 -0.86 -5.48 -1.01
C PHE A 60 0.08 -4.43 -0.41
N MET A 61 -0.38 -3.17 -0.27
CA MET A 61 0.41 -2.10 0.36
C MET A 61 0.79 -2.43 1.81
N GLN A 62 -0.14 -3.01 2.58
CA GLN A 62 0.12 -3.49 3.94
C GLN A 62 1.14 -4.63 3.95
N ALA A 63 0.98 -5.62 3.07
CA ALA A 63 1.84 -6.80 3.02
C ALA A 63 3.28 -6.49 2.56
N CYS A 64 3.45 -5.54 1.64
CA CYS A 64 4.73 -5.14 1.09
C CYS A 64 5.41 -3.99 1.85
N GLY A 65 4.80 -3.49 2.93
CA GLY A 65 5.41 -2.45 3.78
C GLY A 65 5.32 -1.03 3.22
N LEU A 66 4.49 -0.79 2.21
CA LEU A 66 4.16 0.57 1.79
C LEU A 66 3.33 1.30 2.86
N VAL A 67 2.59 0.53 3.66
CA VAL A 67 1.84 1.00 4.82
C VAL A 67 2.13 0.09 6.00
N ASN A 68 2.51 0.68 7.13
CA ASN A 68 2.59 -0.04 8.41
C ASN A 68 1.27 0.16 9.17
N ASP A 69 0.43 -0.88 9.10
CA ASP A 69 -0.87 -0.98 9.78
C ASP A 69 -0.83 -1.92 10.99
N HIS A 70 0.36 -2.29 11.47
CA HIS A 70 0.44 -2.98 12.74
C HIS A 70 -0.24 -2.14 13.83
N LEU A 71 -0.99 -2.81 14.72
CA LEU A 71 -1.52 -2.14 15.90
C LEU A 71 -0.36 -1.61 16.73
N VAL A 72 -0.56 -0.48 17.41
CA VAL A 72 0.47 0.11 18.30
C VAL A 72 0.88 -0.83 19.44
N SER A 73 0.03 -1.81 19.77
CA SER A 73 0.31 -2.87 20.75
C SER A 73 1.04 -4.08 20.17
N CYS A 74 1.21 -4.16 18.84
CA CYS A 74 1.94 -5.24 18.19
C CYS A 74 3.45 -5.08 18.44
N PHE A 75 4.13 -6.15 18.84
CA PHE A 75 5.57 -6.16 19.09
C PHE A 75 6.44 -5.78 17.88
N ARG A 76 5.86 -5.78 16.67
CA ARG A 76 6.54 -5.40 15.42
C ARG A 76 6.30 -3.96 15.00
N TYR A 77 5.46 -3.20 15.71
CA TYR A 77 5.03 -1.86 15.30
C TYR A 77 6.20 -0.92 14.99
N GLU A 78 7.25 -0.92 15.81
CA GLU A 78 8.44 -0.07 15.64
C GLU A 78 9.53 -0.68 14.74
N GLN A 79 9.33 -1.91 14.26
CA GLN A 79 10.34 -2.68 13.53
C GLN A 79 10.15 -2.65 12.00
N VAL A 80 9.01 -2.13 11.53
CA VAL A 80 8.58 -2.21 10.12
C VAL A 80 8.11 -0.87 9.59
#